data_AF-A0A844ZR42-F1
#
_entry.id   AF-A0A844ZR42-F1
#
_cell.length_a   1.000
_cell.length_b   1.000
_cell.length_c   1.000
_cell.angle_alpha   90.00
_cell.angle_beta   90.00
_cell.angle_gamma   90.00
#
_symmetry.space_group_name_H-M   'P 1'
#
loop_
_entity.id
_entity.type
_entity.pdbx_description
1 polymer ?
#
loop_
_entity_poly.entity_id
_entity_poly.type
_entity_poly.pdbx_seq_one_letter_code
_entity_poly.pdbx_strand_id
1 'polypeptide(L)'
;MNRILLGGVSALLLAGIGLFWWQGRAQVEEAAPPPDPAPTQAMPSEPEIPTSDVGDLRGPTPPEATELSREQRRFFRYDRNRDLRITRNEMLSTRTNAFRKLDKDGNNLLTFEEWAVATATRFDKADSNGDRELSAAEFATTRPKRRASRSSCRC
;
A
#
# COMPACT_ATOMS: atom_id res chain seq x y z
N MET A 1 -15.18 32.56 -34.14
CA MET A 1 -14.34 33.50 -33.36
C MET A 1 -14.90 33.80 -31.97
N ASN A 2 -16.18 34.21 -31.83
CA ASN A 2 -16.73 34.67 -30.55
C ASN A 2 -16.69 33.65 -29.39
N ARG A 3 -16.83 32.35 -29.65
CA ARG A 3 -16.79 31.32 -28.59
C ARG A 3 -15.42 31.12 -27.95
N ILE A 4 -14.34 31.29 -28.72
CA ILE A 4 -12.96 31.17 -28.21
C ILE A 4 -12.60 32.43 -27.39
N LEU A 5 -13.04 33.60 -27.85
CA LEU A 5 -12.90 34.85 -27.10
C LEU A 5 -13.68 34.80 -25.77
N LEU A 6 -14.92 34.31 -25.79
CA LEU A 6 -15.75 34.18 -24.58
C LEU A 6 -15.17 33.17 -23.58
N GLY A 7 -14.60 32.07 -24.09
CA GLY A 7 -13.87 31.08 -23.28
C GLY A 7 -12.60 31.66 -22.65
N GLY A 8 -11.82 32.43 -23.40
CA GLY A 8 -10.61 33.09 -22.90
C GLY A 8 -10.91 34.10 -21.80
N VAL A 9 -11.94 34.93 -21.97
CA VAL A 9 -12.39 35.89 -20.95
C VAL A 9 -12.91 35.17 -19.71
N SER A 10 -13.67 34.09 -19.87
CA SER A 10 -14.19 33.30 -18.75
C SER A 10 -13.07 32.62 -17.95
N ALA A 11 -12.04 32.10 -18.64
CA ALA A 11 -10.88 31.50 -17.99
C ALA A 11 -10.07 32.54 -17.20
N LEU A 12 -9.89 33.75 -17.74
CA LEU A 12 -9.23 34.85 -17.04
C LEU A 12 -10.03 35.31 -15.81
N LEU A 13 -11.36 35.36 -15.90
CA LEU A 13 -12.22 35.68 -14.76
C LEU A 13 -12.10 34.64 -13.65
N LEU A 14 -12.14 33.35 -13.98
CA LEU A 14 -12.00 32.27 -12.99
C LEU A 14 -10.60 32.28 -12.34
N ALA A 15 -9.54 32.50 -13.13
CA ALA A 15 -8.19 32.64 -12.61
C ALA A 15 -8.06 33.87 -11.68
N GLY A 16 -8.67 35.00 -12.05
CA GLY A 16 -8.71 36.21 -11.22
C GLY A 16 -9.44 36.00 -9.89
N ILE A 17 -10.59 35.32 -9.91
CA ILE A 17 -11.34 34.97 -8.69
C ILE A 17 -10.53 34.01 -7.80
N GLY A 18 -9.87 33.01 -8.40
CA GLY A 18 -9.01 32.09 -7.67
C GLY A 18 -7.83 32.78 -6.99
N LEU A 19 -7.15 33.68 -7.71
CA LEU A 19 -6.05 34.48 -7.17
C LEU A 19 -6.53 35.45 -6.07
N PHE A 20 -7.69 36.08 -6.25
CA PHE A 20 -8.29 36.93 -5.23
C PHE A 20 -8.64 36.16 -3.96
N TRP A 21 -9.20 34.96 -4.09
CA TRP A 21 -9.54 34.11 -2.94
C TRP A 21 -8.28 33.58 -2.21
N TRP A 22 -7.22 33.27 -2.96
CA TRP A 22 -5.93 32.89 -2.38
C TRP A 22 -5.29 34.05 -1.62
N GLN A 23 -5.21 35.24 -2.22
CA GLN A 23 -4.57 36.43 -1.62
C GLN A 23 -5.38 36.99 -0.43
N GLY A 24 -6.71 36.89 -0.46
CA GLY A 24 -7.56 37.37 0.63
C GLY A 24 -7.38 36.61 1.95
N ARG A 25 -6.99 35.33 1.93
CA ARG A 25 -6.70 34.58 3.17
C ARG A 25 -5.39 35.00 3.84
N ALA A 26 -4.40 35.44 3.08
CA ALA A 26 -3.10 35.82 3.63
C ALA A 26 -3.16 37.15 4.41
N GLN A 27 -4.00 38.09 3.98
CA GLN A 27 -4.13 39.40 4.62
C GLN A 27 -4.85 39.36 5.98
N VAL A 28 -5.67 38.34 6.24
CA VAL A 28 -6.35 38.18 7.55
C VAL A 28 -5.36 37.83 8.66
N GLU A 29 -4.28 37.12 8.34
CA GLU A 29 -3.25 36.79 9.33
C GLU A 29 -2.24 37.93 9.52
N GLU A 30 -1.96 38.72 8.49
CA GLU A 30 -1.01 39.84 8.55
C GLU A 30 -1.59 41.10 9.23
N ALA A 31 -2.90 41.36 9.05
CA ALA A 31 -3.60 42.45 9.71
C ALA A 31 -4.16 42.07 11.09
N ALA A 32 -3.90 40.85 11.57
CA ALA A 32 -4.16 40.50 12.95
C ALA A 32 -3.31 41.44 13.82
N PRO A 33 -3.93 42.24 14.73
CA PRO A 33 -3.14 42.99 15.69
C PRO A 33 -2.21 42.00 16.39
N PRO A 34 -0.93 42.35 16.63
CA PRO A 34 -0.06 41.51 17.45
C PRO A 34 -0.85 41.19 18.72
N PRO A 35 -0.86 39.93 19.17
CA PRO A 35 -1.57 39.59 20.39
C PRO A 35 -1.14 40.60 21.44
N ASP A 36 -2.11 41.29 22.06
CA ASP A 36 -1.83 42.20 23.17
C ASP A 36 -0.87 41.44 24.08
N PRO A 37 0.25 42.05 24.51
CA PRO A 37 1.14 41.39 25.44
C PRO A 37 0.26 41.08 26.65
N ALA A 38 -0.17 39.82 26.75
CA ALA A 38 -0.85 39.33 27.92
C ALA A 38 0.05 39.79 29.06
N PRO A 39 -0.49 40.46 30.09
CA PRO A 39 0.32 40.77 31.25
C PRO A 39 1.06 39.49 31.56
N THR A 40 2.40 39.56 31.61
CA THR A 40 3.21 38.48 32.12
C THR A 40 2.80 38.37 33.58
N GLN A 41 1.63 37.77 33.81
CA GLN A 41 1.37 37.00 34.98
C GLN A 41 2.55 36.07 34.94
N ALA A 42 3.48 36.30 35.87
CA ALA A 42 4.43 35.28 36.24
C ALA A 42 3.57 34.03 36.35
N MET A 43 3.70 33.13 35.37
CA MET A 43 3.09 31.81 35.44
C MET A 43 3.38 31.40 36.87
N PRO A 44 2.37 31.14 37.73
CA PRO A 44 2.65 30.63 39.05
C PRO A 44 3.57 29.46 38.77
N SER A 45 4.82 29.55 39.27
CA SER A 45 5.90 28.61 38.96
C SER A 45 5.25 27.25 38.83
N GLU A 46 5.23 26.69 37.61
CA GLU A 46 4.58 25.39 37.40
C GLU A 46 5.07 24.51 38.53
N PRO A 47 4.17 23.93 39.34
CA PRO A 47 4.62 23.16 40.49
C PRO A 47 5.65 22.18 39.97
N GLU A 48 6.90 22.29 40.43
CA GLU A 48 7.99 21.44 40.00
C GLU A 48 7.47 20.02 40.11
N ILE A 49 7.17 19.40 38.96
CA ILE A 49 6.70 18.03 38.95
C ILE A 49 7.84 17.27 39.62
N PRO A 50 7.61 16.58 40.74
CA PRO A 50 8.68 15.90 41.44
C PRO A 50 9.35 14.93 40.45
N THR A 51 10.57 15.28 40.04
CA THR A 51 11.40 14.44 39.18
C THR A 51 11.90 13.31 40.05
N SER A 52 11.10 12.25 40.12
CA SER A 52 11.56 10.99 40.70
C SER A 52 12.66 10.42 39.80
N ASP A 53 13.83 10.15 40.38
CA ASP A 53 14.89 9.43 39.71
C ASP A 53 14.43 7.97 39.52
N VAL A 54 13.96 7.67 38.31
CA VAL A 54 13.36 6.38 37.95
C VAL A 54 14.42 5.28 37.76
N GLY A 55 15.70 5.57 38.03
CA GLY A 55 16.86 4.73 37.66
C GLY A 55 16.75 3.26 38.05
N ASP A 56 16.28 2.99 39.27
CA ASP A 56 16.17 1.62 39.81
C ASP A 56 14.72 1.11 39.90
N LEU A 57 13.74 1.90 39.45
CA LEU A 57 12.33 1.50 39.50
C LEU A 57 11.99 0.53 38.37
N ARG A 58 12.10 -0.76 38.68
CA ARG A 58 11.64 -1.84 37.80
C ARG A 58 10.13 -2.04 37.97
N GLY A 59 9.37 -1.57 36.99
CA GLY A 59 7.93 -1.86 36.91
C GLY A 59 7.64 -3.37 36.88
N PRO A 60 6.40 -3.79 37.18
CA PRO A 60 6.02 -5.19 37.06
C PRO A 60 6.32 -5.70 35.65
N THR A 61 6.65 -6.98 35.53
CA THR A 61 6.86 -7.62 34.22
C THR A 61 5.65 -7.34 33.33
N PRO A 62 5.87 -6.82 32.10
CA PRO A 62 4.78 -6.58 31.16
C PRO A 62 3.94 -7.86 30.97
N PRO A 63 2.62 -7.74 30.81
CA PRO A 63 1.79 -8.90 30.51
C PRO A 63 2.25 -9.56 29.20
N GLU A 64 2.17 -10.89 29.14
CA GLU A 64 2.44 -11.63 27.91
C GLU A 64 1.39 -11.28 26.85
N ALA A 65 1.83 -11.06 25.61
CA ALA A 65 0.93 -10.81 24.49
C ALA A 65 0.14 -12.08 24.16
N THR A 66 -1.18 -11.96 24.06
CA THR A 66 -2.04 -13.08 23.66
C THR A 66 -1.71 -13.50 22.22
N GLU A 67 -1.17 -14.70 22.04
CA GLU A 67 -0.88 -15.27 20.73
C GLU A 67 -2.17 -15.49 19.92
N LEU A 68 -2.20 -14.97 18.69
CA LEU A 68 -3.34 -15.19 17.78
C LEU A 68 -3.43 -16.67 17.38
N SER A 69 -4.65 -17.20 17.37
CA SER A 69 -4.92 -18.55 16.86
C SER A 69 -4.58 -18.67 15.36
N ARG A 70 -4.46 -19.91 14.86
CA ARG A 70 -4.21 -20.14 13.42
C ARG A 70 -5.34 -19.57 12.55
N GLU A 71 -6.58 -19.69 13.03
CA GLU A 71 -7.79 -19.19 12.38
C GLU A 71 -7.81 -17.67 12.38
N GLN A 72 -7.48 -17.04 13.51
CA GLN A 72 -7.37 -15.58 13.61
C GLN A 72 -6.29 -15.05 12.65
N ARG A 73 -5.11 -15.67 12.60
CA ARG A 73 -4.06 -15.31 11.63
C ARG A 73 -4.53 -15.46 10.18
N ARG A 74 -5.33 -16.48 9.87
CA ARG A 74 -5.92 -16.68 8.54
C ARG A 74 -6.99 -15.63 8.24
N PHE A 75 -7.79 -15.26 9.22
CA PHE A 75 -8.84 -14.24 9.12
C PHE A 75 -8.23 -12.87 8.83
N PHE A 76 -7.26 -12.43 9.64
CA PHE A 76 -6.55 -11.16 9.47
C PHE A 76 -5.69 -11.07 8.20
N ARG A 77 -5.47 -12.18 7.49
CA ARG A 77 -4.87 -12.16 6.14
C ARG A 77 -5.81 -11.57 5.10
N TYR A 78 -7.12 -11.75 5.29
CA TYR A 78 -8.14 -11.33 4.34
C TYR A 78 -8.84 -10.03 4.76
N ASP A 79 -9.08 -9.82 6.05
CA ASP A 79 -9.62 -8.57 6.61
C ASP A 79 -8.58 -7.44 6.47
N ARG A 80 -8.70 -6.65 5.40
CA ARG A 80 -7.71 -5.62 5.07
C ARG A 80 -8.03 -4.29 5.74
N ASN A 81 -9.30 -3.98 5.90
CA ASN A 81 -9.78 -2.77 6.53
C ASN A 81 -9.91 -2.88 8.06
N ARG A 82 -9.65 -4.06 8.63
CA ARG A 82 -9.69 -4.36 10.08
C ARG A 82 -11.04 -4.08 10.70
N ASP A 83 -12.12 -4.36 9.95
CA ASP A 83 -13.49 -4.19 10.43
C ASP A 83 -14.07 -5.47 11.08
N LEU A 84 -13.22 -6.50 11.26
CA LEU A 84 -13.59 -7.80 11.80
C LEU A 84 -14.66 -8.53 10.97
N ARG A 85 -14.75 -8.20 9.68
CA ARG A 85 -15.59 -8.90 8.70
C ARG A 85 -14.74 -9.18 7.47
N ILE A 86 -15.13 -10.18 6.69
CA ILE A 86 -14.48 -10.46 5.40
C ILE A 86 -15.54 -10.31 4.33
N THR A 87 -15.39 -9.29 3.52
CA THR A 87 -16.23 -9.08 2.34
C THR A 87 -15.86 -10.06 1.22
N ARG A 88 -16.77 -10.25 0.26
CA ARG A 88 -16.48 -11.07 -0.94
C ARG A 88 -15.23 -10.59 -1.68
N ASN A 89 -15.06 -9.27 -1.77
CA ASN A 89 -13.93 -8.67 -2.47
C ASN A 89 -12.61 -8.96 -1.76
N GLU A 90 -12.59 -8.88 -0.43
CA GLU A 90 -11.43 -9.24 0.39
C GLU A 90 -11.06 -10.71 0.30
N MET A 91 -12.07 -11.59 0.36
CA MET A 91 -11.87 -13.03 0.16
C MET A 91 -11.30 -13.33 -1.24
N LEU A 92 -11.74 -12.60 -2.27
CA LEU A 92 -11.24 -12.79 -3.63
C LEU A 92 -9.88 -12.12 -3.88
N SER A 93 -9.34 -11.34 -2.94
CA SER A 93 -8.15 -10.53 -3.16
C SER A 93 -6.90 -11.35 -3.55
N THR A 94 -6.77 -12.60 -3.11
CA THR A 94 -5.70 -13.50 -3.55
C THR A 94 -5.82 -13.88 -5.02
N ARG A 95 -7.04 -14.03 -5.53
CA ARG A 95 -7.32 -14.32 -6.94
C ARG A 95 -7.08 -13.08 -7.80
N THR A 96 -7.56 -11.92 -7.36
CA THR A 96 -7.33 -10.65 -8.07
C THR A 96 -5.84 -10.33 -8.17
N ASN A 97 -5.06 -10.60 -7.12
CA ASN A 97 -3.61 -10.43 -7.14
C ASN A 97 -2.92 -11.40 -8.12
N ALA A 98 -3.36 -12.66 -8.19
CA ALA A 98 -2.84 -13.62 -9.15
C ALA A 98 -3.18 -13.20 -10.60
N PHE A 99 -4.40 -12.76 -10.84
CA PHE A 99 -4.86 -12.24 -12.13
C PHE A 99 -3.97 -11.07 -12.59
N ARG A 100 -3.81 -10.03 -11.76
CA ARG A 100 -2.95 -8.87 -12.07
C ARG A 100 -1.48 -9.22 -12.30
N LYS A 101 -1.01 -10.36 -11.80
CA LYS A 101 0.36 -10.81 -12.03
C LYS A 101 0.53 -11.40 -13.44
N LEU A 102 -0.53 -12.02 -13.96
CA LEU A 102 -0.59 -12.62 -15.29
C LEU A 102 -0.88 -11.57 -16.36
N ASP A 103 -1.82 -10.67 -16.11
CA ASP A 103 -2.20 -9.55 -16.98
C ASP A 103 -1.05 -8.52 -17.05
N LYS A 104 -0.30 -8.53 -18.15
CA LYS A 104 0.88 -7.67 -18.35
C LYS A 104 0.55 -6.35 -19.00
N ASP A 105 -0.46 -6.33 -19.86
CA ASP A 105 -0.88 -5.13 -20.57
C ASP A 105 -1.89 -4.28 -19.77
N GLY A 106 -2.46 -4.83 -18.70
CA GLY A 106 -3.36 -4.14 -17.77
C GLY A 106 -4.76 -3.95 -18.34
N ASN A 107 -5.15 -4.74 -19.35
CA ASN A 107 -6.44 -4.61 -20.02
C ASN A 107 -7.60 -5.36 -19.31
N ASN A 108 -7.31 -6.00 -18.17
CA ASN A 108 -8.25 -6.85 -17.40
C ASN A 108 -8.77 -8.09 -18.15
N LEU A 109 -8.06 -8.55 -19.16
CA LEU A 109 -8.25 -9.81 -19.86
C LEU A 109 -6.93 -10.60 -19.78
N LEU A 110 -7.01 -11.93 -19.86
CA LEU A 110 -5.81 -12.74 -20.02
C LEU A 110 -5.81 -13.30 -21.43
N THR A 111 -4.80 -12.93 -22.20
CA THR A 111 -4.49 -13.64 -23.43
C THR A 111 -4.06 -15.08 -23.12
N PHE A 112 -4.09 -15.97 -24.11
CA PHE A 112 -3.71 -17.38 -23.90
C PHE A 112 -2.28 -17.51 -23.38
N GLU A 113 -1.36 -16.69 -23.89
CA GLU A 113 0.05 -16.67 -23.49
C GLU A 113 0.22 -16.21 -22.04
N GLU A 114 -0.50 -15.16 -21.62
CA GLU A 114 -0.48 -14.67 -20.24
C GLU A 114 -1.07 -15.68 -19.27
N TRP A 115 -2.18 -16.33 -19.64
CA TRP A 115 -2.79 -17.37 -18.83
C TRP A 115 -1.88 -18.60 -18.71
N ALA A 116 -1.23 -19.00 -19.81
CA ALA A 116 -0.33 -20.14 -19.88
C ALA A 116 1.13 -19.78 -19.56
N VAL A 117 1.40 -18.70 -18.82
CA VAL A 117 2.77 -18.20 -18.56
C VAL A 117 3.73 -19.28 -18.05
N ALA A 118 3.25 -20.19 -17.20
CA ALA A 118 4.09 -21.26 -16.66
C ALA A 118 4.51 -22.28 -17.74
N THR A 119 3.65 -22.52 -18.72
CA THR A 119 3.91 -23.40 -19.86
C THR A 119 4.81 -22.68 -20.87
N ALA A 120 4.48 -21.44 -21.22
CA ALA A 120 5.28 -20.61 -22.12
C ALA A 120 6.72 -20.46 -21.61
N THR A 121 6.91 -20.06 -20.35
CA THR A 121 8.25 -19.94 -19.75
C THR A 121 9.01 -21.28 -19.69
N ARG A 122 8.33 -22.43 -19.64
CA ARG A 122 8.99 -23.75 -19.71
C ARG A 122 9.41 -24.09 -21.13
N PHE A 123 8.56 -23.75 -22.10
CA PHE A 123 8.86 -23.89 -23.52
C PHE A 123 10.09 -23.06 -23.88
N ASP A 124 10.07 -21.76 -23.57
CA ASP A 124 11.16 -20.82 -23.87
C ASP A 124 12.49 -21.20 -23.22
N LYS A 125 12.44 -21.94 -22.11
CA LYS A 125 13.63 -22.45 -21.43
C LYS A 125 14.19 -23.73 -22.03
N ALA A 126 13.34 -24.51 -22.70
CA ALA A 126 13.72 -25.77 -23.31
C ALA A 126 14.19 -25.56 -24.76
N ASP A 127 13.55 -24.65 -25.49
CA ASP A 127 13.94 -24.21 -26.83
C ASP A 127 15.29 -23.48 -26.76
N SER A 128 16.36 -24.22 -27.01
CA SER A 128 17.73 -23.68 -26.87
C SER A 128 18.21 -23.03 -28.16
N ASN A 129 17.56 -23.34 -29.28
CA ASN A 129 17.93 -22.88 -30.62
C ASN A 129 17.06 -21.70 -31.11
N GLY A 130 15.92 -21.43 -30.46
CA GLY A 130 15.00 -20.33 -30.73
C GLY A 130 14.10 -20.54 -31.95
N ASP A 131 13.91 -21.78 -32.40
CA ASP A 131 13.11 -22.10 -33.59
C ASP A 131 11.61 -22.21 -33.33
N ARG A 132 11.18 -22.03 -32.07
CA ARG A 132 9.78 -22.18 -31.62
C ARG A 132 9.21 -23.58 -31.79
N GLU A 133 10.07 -24.58 -31.89
CA GLU A 133 9.74 -25.99 -31.80
C GLU A 133 10.56 -26.63 -30.66
N LEU A 134 10.15 -27.81 -30.20
CA LEU A 134 10.96 -28.57 -29.25
C LEU A 134 11.34 -29.89 -29.90
N SER A 135 12.64 -30.05 -30.15
CA SER A 135 13.19 -31.35 -30.49
C SER A 135 13.00 -32.33 -29.32
N ALA A 136 13.09 -33.64 -29.59
CA ALA A 136 13.00 -34.66 -28.55
C ALA A 136 14.06 -34.47 -27.43
N ALA A 137 15.24 -33.95 -27.80
CA ALA A 137 16.32 -33.64 -26.87
C ALA A 137 15.96 -32.45 -25.97
N GLU A 138 15.41 -31.37 -26.54
CA GLU A 138 14.98 -30.18 -25.80
C GLU A 138 13.77 -30.48 -24.91
N PHE A 139 12.78 -31.22 -25.43
CA PHE A 139 11.60 -31.60 -24.66
C PHE A 139 11.95 -32.41 -23.41
N ALA A 140 12.97 -33.28 -23.48
CA ALA A 140 13.42 -34.07 -22.32
C ALA A 140 13.87 -33.19 -21.13
N THR A 141 14.31 -31.95 -21.39
CA THR A 141 14.73 -30.99 -20.35
C THR A 141 13.54 -30.40 -19.57
N THR A 142 12.33 -30.43 -20.14
CA THR A 142 11.10 -29.90 -19.50
C THR A 142 10.59 -30.76 -18.34
N ARG A 143 11.17 -31.95 -18.14
CA ARG A 143 10.71 -32.94 -17.18
C ARG A 143 10.63 -32.35 -15.76
N PRO A 144 9.48 -32.47 -15.05
CA PRO A 144 9.35 -31.93 -13.71
C PRO A 144 10.36 -32.60 -12.76
N LYS A 145 11.25 -31.79 -12.18
CA LYS A 145 12.21 -32.29 -11.19
C LYS A 145 11.43 -32.74 -9.96
N ARG A 146 11.43 -34.05 -9.70
CA ARG A 146 10.85 -34.62 -8.48
C ARG A 146 11.59 -34.00 -7.30
N ARG A 147 10.86 -33.24 -6.47
CA ARG A 147 11.40 -32.77 -5.20
C ARG A 147 11.62 -34.00 -4.34
N ALA A 148 12.85 -34.21 -3.86
CA ALA A 148 13.12 -35.22 -2.87
C ALA A 148 12.18 -34.96 -1.67
N SER A 149 11.43 -35.97 -1.23
CA SER A 149 10.65 -35.84 -0.02
C SER A 149 11.64 -35.57 1.11
N ARG A 150 11.52 -34.42 1.77
CA ARG A 150 12.19 -34.25 3.05
C ARG A 150 11.53 -35.26 3.98
N SER A 151 12.24 -36.33 4.34
CA SER A 151 11.83 -37.19 5.44
C SER A 151 11.59 -36.25 6.62
N SER A 152 10.34 -36.16 7.07
CA SER A 152 10.05 -35.49 8.33
C SER A 152 10.65 -36.37 9.41
N CYS A 153 11.87 -36.10 9.85
CA CYS A 153 12.33 -36.57 11.14
C CYS A 153 11.39 -35.95 12.17
N ARG A 154 10.46 -36.77 12.65
CA ARG A 154 9.69 -36.52 13.87
C ARG A 154 10.48 -37.21 14.97
N CYS A 155 11.16 -36.42 15.77
CA CYS A 155 11.68 -36.79 17.08
C CYS A 155 11.03 -35.83 18.09
#